data_AF-H8ZWX9-F1
#
_entry.id   AF-H8ZWX9-F1
#
_cell.length_a   1.000
_cell.length_b   1.000
_cell.length_c   1.000
_cell.angle_alpha   90.00
_cell.angle_beta   90.00
_cell.angle_gamma   90.00
#
_symmetry.space_group_name_H-M   'P 1'
#
loop_
_entity.id
_entity.type
_entity.pdbx_description
1 polymer ?
#
loop_
_entity_poly.entity_id
_entity_poly.type
_entity_poly.pdbx_seq_one_letter_code
_entity_poly.pdbx_strand_id
1 'polypeptide(L)'
;VALLTKLHAHKDVDRVKRTRKLRPGKGKLRNRRHVSRLGPLVVYAEDNGVTRAFRNLPGVELAHVSRLNLLRLAPGGHLGRFIIWTKSAFLKLDEIFGTYQKAAVQKVGYHLPRSVLSNADIQRIINSDDVQKALRPKAQPSALPYRHKKNPLRNLREMIRLNPYQKSITRRALLVQAERAAGKAEFVAKKRAAVPEAKR
;
A
#
# COMPACT_ATOMS: atom_id res chain seq x y z
N VAL A 1 30.86 -27.67 -0.99
CA VAL A 1 30.84 -26.24 -1.40
C VAL A 1 30.72 -26.08 -2.91
N ALA A 2 31.58 -26.73 -3.72
CA ALA A 2 31.58 -26.61 -5.18
C ALA A 2 30.19 -26.76 -5.87
N LEU A 3 29.36 -27.69 -5.40
CA LEU A 3 27.99 -27.86 -5.90
C LEU A 3 27.14 -26.58 -5.76
N LEU A 4 27.15 -25.94 -4.59
CA LEU A 4 26.36 -24.74 -4.34
C LEU A 4 26.86 -23.54 -5.16
N THR A 5 28.15 -23.50 -5.47
CA THR A 5 28.73 -22.49 -6.36
C THR A 5 28.22 -22.67 -7.79
N LYS A 6 28.22 -23.90 -8.30
CA LYS A 6 27.67 -24.23 -9.63
C LYS A 6 26.17 -23.94 -9.74
N LEU A 7 25.42 -24.18 -8.67
CA LEU A 7 23.98 -23.89 -8.58
C LEU A 7 23.67 -22.41 -8.25
N HIS A 8 24.68 -21.54 -8.18
CA HIS A 8 24.55 -20.12 -7.81
C HIS A 8 23.92 -19.86 -6.42
N ALA A 9 23.81 -20.89 -5.59
CA ALA A 9 23.27 -20.84 -4.23
C ALA A 9 24.32 -20.38 -3.20
N HIS A 10 25.61 -20.36 -3.56
CA HIS A 10 26.69 -20.03 -2.62
C HIS A 10 26.61 -18.60 -2.07
N LYS A 11 26.07 -17.65 -2.85
CA LYS A 11 25.88 -16.25 -2.40
C LYS A 11 25.07 -16.15 -1.11
N ASP A 12 24.10 -17.03 -0.90
CA ASP A 12 23.29 -17.04 0.31
C ASP A 12 24.06 -17.58 1.52
N VAL A 13 24.93 -18.58 1.31
CA VAL A 13 25.82 -19.10 2.35
C VAL A 13 26.84 -18.04 2.78
N ASP A 14 27.41 -17.30 1.82
CA ASP A 14 28.32 -16.19 2.10
C ASP A 14 27.63 -15.07 2.88
N ARG A 15 26.37 -14.76 2.52
CA ARG A 15 25.53 -13.83 3.28
C ARG A 15 25.39 -14.27 4.73
N VAL A 16 25.11 -15.55 4.98
CA VAL A 16 25.06 -16.07 6.36
C VAL A 16 26.39 -15.89 7.07
N LYS A 17 27.51 -16.27 6.44
CA LYS A 17 28.85 -16.18 7.01
C LYS A 17 29.18 -14.76 7.49
N ARG A 18 28.88 -13.74 6.66
CA ARG A 18 29.11 -12.32 7.00
C ARG A 18 28.21 -11.81 8.13
N THR A 19 27.03 -12.38 8.30
CA THR A 19 26.03 -11.90 9.27
C THR A 19 26.19 -12.48 10.68
N ARG A 20 27.12 -13.41 10.88
CA ARG A 20 27.37 -14.01 12.19
C ARG A 20 27.95 -12.97 13.14
N LYS A 21 27.18 -12.62 14.18
CA LYS A 21 27.57 -11.62 15.18
C LYS A 21 27.28 -12.10 16.61
N LEU A 22 27.85 -11.42 17.59
CA LEU A 22 27.52 -11.63 19.00
C LEU A 22 26.10 -11.14 19.28
N ARG A 23 25.31 -11.92 20.03
CA ARG A 23 23.95 -11.57 20.42
C ARG A 23 23.99 -10.37 21.38
N PRO A 24 23.15 -9.33 21.20
CA PRO A 24 23.03 -8.30 22.22
C PRO A 24 22.31 -8.84 23.48
N GLY A 25 22.58 -8.23 24.64
CA GLY A 25 21.91 -8.54 25.90
C GLY A 25 22.41 -9.80 26.64
N LYS A 26 21.65 -10.18 27.68
CA LYS A 26 22.00 -11.27 28.63
C LYS A 26 21.91 -12.68 28.02
N GLY A 27 21.30 -12.83 26.84
CA GLY A 27 21.22 -14.12 26.14
C GLY A 27 22.58 -14.74 25.83
N LYS A 28 23.65 -13.92 25.73
CA LYS A 28 25.03 -14.39 25.55
C LYS A 28 25.50 -15.34 26.65
N LEU A 29 25.02 -15.13 27.88
CA LEU A 29 25.35 -15.93 29.06
C LEU A 29 24.60 -17.27 29.09
N ARG A 30 23.54 -17.42 28.27
CA ARG A 30 22.65 -18.58 28.25
C ARG A 30 22.85 -19.45 27.00
N ASN A 31 24.10 -19.73 26.63
CA ASN A 31 24.50 -20.53 25.45
C ASN A 31 23.92 -20.06 24.11
N ARG A 32 23.52 -18.79 23.99
CA ARG A 32 22.98 -18.17 22.78
C ARG A 32 23.88 -17.02 22.32
N ARG A 33 25.20 -17.22 22.38
CA ARG A 33 26.22 -16.18 22.16
C ARG A 33 26.21 -15.60 20.74
N HIS A 34 25.96 -16.42 19.72
CA HIS A 34 25.97 -15.97 18.33
C HIS A 34 24.57 -15.97 17.71
N VAL A 35 24.36 -15.04 16.78
CA VAL A 35 23.20 -15.00 15.89
C VAL A 35 23.71 -14.91 14.46
N SER A 36 23.11 -15.69 13.56
CA SER A 36 23.37 -15.68 12.12
C SER A 36 22.02 -15.72 11.40
N ARG A 37 21.99 -15.26 10.14
CA ARG A 37 20.83 -15.49 9.28
C ARG A 37 20.70 -16.97 8.92
N LEU A 38 19.52 -17.35 8.44
CA LEU A 38 19.27 -18.64 7.84
C LEU A 38 19.60 -18.58 6.35
N GLY A 39 20.19 -19.67 5.84
CA GLY A 39 20.50 -19.85 4.43
C GLY A 39 19.55 -20.86 3.78
N PRO A 40 20.00 -21.52 2.70
CA PRO A 40 19.17 -22.44 1.94
C PRO A 40 18.76 -23.65 2.78
N LEU A 41 17.54 -24.14 2.54
CA LEU A 41 17.07 -25.42 3.05
C LEU A 41 17.25 -26.50 1.98
N VAL A 42 18.02 -27.54 2.27
CA VAL A 42 18.19 -28.69 1.37
C VAL A 42 17.24 -29.79 1.77
N VAL A 43 16.33 -30.17 0.87
CA VAL A 43 15.35 -31.24 1.10
C VAL A 43 15.74 -32.49 0.34
N TYR A 44 15.81 -33.61 1.06
CA TYR A 44 16.22 -34.91 0.53
C TYR A 44 15.23 -36.02 0.92
N ALA A 45 15.27 -37.13 0.18
CA ALA A 45 14.42 -38.30 0.42
C ALA A 45 15.14 -39.47 1.09
N GLU A 46 16.45 -39.58 0.91
CA GLU A 46 17.29 -40.65 1.47
C GLU A 46 18.63 -40.04 1.89
N ASP A 47 19.15 -40.48 3.04
CA ASP A 47 20.39 -39.94 3.60
C ASP A 47 21.61 -40.75 3.15
N ASN A 48 22.02 -40.56 1.90
CA ASN A 48 23.24 -41.16 1.35
C ASN A 48 24.48 -40.29 1.65
N GLY A 49 24.62 -39.86 2.90
CA GLY A 49 25.70 -38.96 3.34
C GLY A 49 25.43 -37.47 3.11
N VAL A 50 24.23 -37.11 2.66
CA VAL A 50 23.81 -35.72 2.45
C VAL A 50 23.88 -34.93 3.76
N THR A 51 23.43 -35.52 4.87
CA THR A 51 23.49 -34.85 6.17
C THR A 51 24.92 -34.51 6.57
N ARG A 52 25.85 -35.44 6.40
CA ARG A 52 27.27 -35.26 6.73
C ARG A 52 27.92 -34.19 5.83
N ALA A 53 27.57 -34.17 4.55
CA ALA A 53 28.15 -33.23 3.58
C ALA A 53 27.70 -31.77 3.82
N PHE A 54 26.45 -31.54 4.21
CA PHE A 54 25.89 -30.18 4.30
C PHE A 54 25.83 -29.62 5.73
N ARG A 55 25.86 -30.44 6.79
CA ARG A 55 25.73 -29.95 8.18
C ARG A 55 26.79 -28.96 8.64
N ASN A 56 27.98 -28.99 8.04
CA ASN A 56 29.09 -28.11 8.41
C ASN A 56 29.03 -26.73 7.72
N LEU A 57 28.06 -26.51 6.81
CA LEU A 57 27.93 -25.24 6.12
C LEU A 57 27.11 -24.25 6.96
N PRO A 58 27.55 -22.98 7.09
CA PRO A 58 26.87 -22.02 7.95
C PRO A 58 25.49 -21.65 7.38
N GLY A 59 24.45 -21.83 8.21
CA GLY A 59 23.06 -21.46 7.90
C GLY A 59 22.34 -22.38 6.90
N VAL A 60 23.03 -23.38 6.35
CA VAL A 60 22.37 -24.41 5.53
C VAL A 60 21.66 -25.36 6.48
N GLU A 61 20.36 -25.54 6.25
CA GLU A 61 19.58 -26.53 6.99
C GLU A 61 19.19 -27.67 6.08
N LEU A 62 18.91 -28.81 6.69
CA LEU A 62 18.56 -30.05 6.02
C LEU A 62 17.17 -30.47 6.48
N ALA A 63 16.33 -30.98 5.58
CA ALA A 63 15.06 -31.59 5.95
C ALA A 63 14.78 -32.82 5.10
N HIS A 64 14.17 -33.83 5.73
CA HIS A 64 13.67 -34.99 5.03
C HIS A 64 12.28 -34.70 4.46
N VAL A 65 11.98 -35.13 3.25
CA VAL A 65 10.72 -34.84 2.55
C VAL A 65 9.47 -35.25 3.35
N SER A 66 9.47 -36.45 3.96
CA SER A 66 8.34 -36.91 4.78
C SER A 66 8.22 -36.19 6.13
N ARG A 67 9.26 -35.46 6.57
CA ARG A 67 9.35 -34.78 7.87
C ARG A 67 9.62 -33.28 7.69
N LEU A 68 8.94 -32.68 6.72
CA LEU A 68 9.02 -31.24 6.46
C LEU A 68 8.39 -30.46 7.62
N ASN A 69 9.23 -29.73 8.35
CA ASN A 69 8.80 -28.91 9.47
C ASN A 69 8.48 -27.49 9.00
N LEU A 70 7.31 -26.97 9.40
CA LEU A 70 6.88 -25.60 9.16
C LEU A 70 7.90 -24.58 9.68
N LEU A 71 8.52 -24.82 10.84
CA LEU A 71 9.52 -23.91 11.43
C LEU A 71 10.77 -23.75 10.56
N ARG A 72 11.10 -24.78 9.76
CA ARG A 72 12.20 -24.72 8.78
C ARG A 72 11.73 -24.12 7.46
N LEU A 73 10.50 -24.37 7.03
CA LEU A 73 9.97 -23.80 5.78
C LEU A 73 9.70 -22.30 5.89
N ALA A 74 9.10 -21.87 7.01
CA ALA A 74 8.69 -20.49 7.26
C ALA A 74 9.23 -19.99 8.61
N PRO A 75 10.56 -19.76 8.72
CA PRO A 75 11.16 -19.29 9.96
C PRO A 75 10.61 -17.91 10.34
N GLY A 76 10.10 -17.79 11.58
CA GLY A 76 9.43 -16.56 12.04
C GLY A 76 8.09 -16.27 11.37
N GLY A 77 7.49 -17.24 10.67
CA GLY A 77 6.22 -17.07 9.96
C GLY A 77 6.34 -16.44 8.57
N HIS A 78 7.55 -16.16 8.08
CA HIS A 78 7.76 -15.61 6.75
C HIS A 78 7.77 -16.71 5.67
N LEU A 79 6.93 -16.56 4.66
CA LEU A 79 6.88 -17.46 3.49
C LEU A 79 8.02 -17.18 2.51
N GLY A 80 8.37 -18.16 1.67
CA GLY A 80 9.33 -17.97 0.58
C GLY A 80 10.80 -18.17 0.97
N ARG A 81 11.11 -19.15 1.83
CA ARG A 81 12.50 -19.56 2.06
C ARG A 81 13.08 -20.18 0.78
N PHE A 82 14.36 -19.93 0.51
CA PHE A 82 15.06 -20.58 -0.60
C PHE A 82 15.32 -22.07 -0.29
N ILE A 83 14.69 -22.96 -1.06
CA ILE A 83 14.73 -24.41 -0.86
C ILE A 83 15.35 -25.08 -2.09
N ILE A 84 16.28 -26.00 -1.84
CA ILE A 84 16.92 -26.84 -2.85
C ILE A 84 16.37 -28.26 -2.69
N TRP A 85 15.75 -28.78 -3.74
CA TRP A 85 15.17 -30.11 -3.77
C TRP A 85 16.08 -31.11 -4.49
N THR A 86 16.28 -32.30 -3.92
CA THR A 86 16.78 -33.42 -4.72
C THR A 86 15.66 -33.96 -5.62
N LYS A 87 16.03 -34.56 -6.77
CA LYS A 87 15.06 -35.14 -7.72
C LYS A 87 14.10 -36.12 -7.02
N SER A 88 14.63 -37.03 -6.21
CA SER A 88 13.83 -38.01 -5.46
C SER A 88 12.91 -37.37 -4.42
N ALA A 89 13.36 -36.32 -3.74
CA ALA A 89 12.52 -35.58 -2.79
C ALA A 89 11.38 -34.85 -3.49
N PHE A 90 11.65 -34.24 -4.65
CA PHE A 90 10.64 -33.52 -5.41
C PHE A 90 9.53 -34.46 -5.92
N LEU A 91 9.89 -35.64 -6.42
CA LEU A 91 8.91 -36.63 -6.89
C LEU A 91 8.03 -37.18 -5.75
N LYS A 92 8.61 -37.43 -4.56
CA LYS A 92 7.86 -37.93 -3.39
C LYS A 92 6.81 -36.94 -2.86
N LEU A 93 6.85 -35.66 -3.23
CA LEU A 93 5.84 -34.69 -2.77
C LEU A 93 4.43 -35.04 -3.23
N ASP A 94 4.29 -35.57 -4.45
CA ASP A 94 2.99 -35.97 -5.01
C ASP A 94 2.37 -37.12 -4.21
N GLU A 95 3.18 -38.07 -3.75
CA GLU A 95 2.72 -39.17 -2.90
C GLU A 95 2.31 -38.69 -1.49
N ILE A 96 3.03 -37.70 -0.95
CA ILE A 96 2.82 -37.21 0.42
C ILE A 96 1.57 -36.34 0.51
N PHE A 97 1.41 -35.40 -0.42
CA PHE A 97 0.35 -34.40 -0.36
C PHE A 97 -0.77 -34.64 -1.38
N GLY A 98 -0.52 -35.38 -2.45
CA GLY A 98 -1.45 -35.53 -3.56
C GLY A 98 -1.48 -34.32 -4.48
N THR A 99 -2.46 -34.32 -5.38
CA THR A 99 -2.79 -33.18 -6.24
C THR A 99 -4.19 -32.68 -5.91
N TYR A 100 -4.68 -31.68 -6.66
CA TYR A 100 -6.07 -31.27 -6.56
C TYR A 100 -7.07 -32.32 -7.08
N GLN A 101 -6.62 -33.30 -7.86
CA GLN A 101 -7.45 -34.35 -8.43
C GLN A 101 -7.27 -35.70 -7.72
N LYS A 102 -6.06 -35.96 -7.21
CA LYS A 102 -5.68 -37.23 -6.58
C LYS A 102 -5.42 -37.01 -5.09
N ALA A 103 -6.09 -37.79 -4.24
CA ALA A 103 -5.87 -37.75 -2.79
C ALA A 103 -4.44 -38.15 -2.40
N ALA A 104 -3.99 -37.69 -1.23
CA ALA A 104 -2.69 -38.05 -0.69
C ALA A 104 -2.61 -39.55 -0.38
N VAL A 105 -1.47 -40.18 -0.69
CA VAL A 105 -1.25 -41.61 -0.40
C VAL A 105 -0.77 -41.78 1.04
N GLN A 106 0.21 -40.98 1.48
CA GLN A 106 0.80 -41.14 2.81
C GLN A 106 -0.03 -40.51 3.93
N LYS A 107 -0.76 -39.43 3.63
CA LYS A 107 -1.56 -38.70 4.61
C LYS A 107 -3.03 -39.09 4.49
N VAL A 108 -3.46 -39.99 5.36
CA VAL A 108 -4.85 -40.48 5.37
C VAL A 108 -5.83 -39.32 5.61
N GLY A 109 -6.85 -39.22 4.75
CA GLY A 109 -7.90 -38.20 4.84
C GLY A 109 -7.46 -36.78 4.46
N TYR A 110 -6.20 -36.58 4.04
CA TYR A 110 -5.70 -35.26 3.66
C TYR A 110 -5.98 -34.93 2.20
N HIS A 111 -6.48 -33.73 1.95
CA HIS A 111 -6.65 -33.14 0.63
C HIS A 111 -6.03 -31.75 0.60
N LEU A 112 -5.54 -31.32 -0.57
CA LEU A 112 -5.04 -29.96 -0.74
C LEU A 112 -6.18 -28.95 -0.53
N PRO A 113 -5.93 -27.84 0.20
CA PRO A 113 -6.92 -26.79 0.36
C PRO A 113 -7.25 -26.18 -1.01
N ARG A 114 -8.54 -26.00 -1.29
CA ARG A 114 -9.01 -25.36 -2.52
C ARG A 114 -9.02 -23.85 -2.32
N SER A 115 -8.47 -23.10 -3.27
CA SER A 115 -8.57 -21.66 -3.27
C SER A 115 -10.02 -21.23 -3.50
N VAL A 116 -10.43 -20.14 -2.84
CA VAL A 116 -11.78 -19.56 -3.03
C VAL A 116 -11.97 -19.06 -4.46
N LEU A 117 -10.90 -18.53 -5.06
CA LEU A 117 -10.85 -18.09 -6.45
C LEU A 117 -10.13 -19.13 -7.30
N SER A 118 -10.63 -19.40 -8.51
CA SER A 118 -9.92 -20.22 -9.49
C SER A 118 -8.75 -19.47 -10.13
N ASN A 119 -8.95 -18.18 -10.44
CA ASN A 119 -7.93 -17.29 -10.99
C ASN A 119 -7.55 -16.25 -9.93
N ALA A 120 -6.27 -16.20 -9.54
CA ALA A 120 -5.76 -15.25 -8.55
C ALA A 120 -5.57 -13.83 -9.11
N ASP A 121 -5.41 -13.69 -10.43
CA ASP A 121 -5.25 -12.39 -11.09
C ASP A 121 -6.61 -11.73 -11.31
N ILE A 122 -7.02 -10.95 -10.31
CA ILE A 122 -8.29 -10.21 -10.32
C ILE A 122 -8.26 -9.09 -11.36
N GLN A 123 -7.10 -8.47 -11.61
CA GLN A 123 -6.99 -7.37 -12.57
C GLN A 123 -7.29 -7.84 -13.98
N ARG A 124 -6.81 -9.03 -14.36
CA ARG A 124 -7.15 -9.64 -15.64
C ARG A 124 -8.65 -9.89 -15.79
N ILE A 125 -9.32 -10.35 -14.73
CA ILE A 125 -10.78 -10.56 -14.75
C ILE A 125 -11.51 -9.23 -14.90
N ILE A 126 -11.12 -8.23 -14.09
CA ILE A 126 -11.73 -6.89 -14.14
C ILE A 126 -11.59 -6.30 -15.53
N ASN A 127 -10.40 -6.39 -16.15
CA ASN A 127 -10.11 -5.80 -17.45
C ASN A 127 -10.51 -6.70 -18.64
N SER A 128 -11.19 -7.82 -18.39
CA SER A 128 -11.68 -8.67 -19.47
C SER A 128 -12.83 -8.00 -20.22
N ASP A 129 -12.95 -8.28 -21.52
CA ASP A 129 -13.97 -7.67 -22.38
C ASP A 129 -15.39 -7.97 -21.89
N ASP A 130 -15.63 -9.17 -21.37
CA ASP A 130 -16.93 -9.58 -20.84
C ASP A 130 -17.37 -8.68 -19.68
N VAL A 131 -16.44 -8.39 -18.76
CA VAL A 131 -16.70 -7.51 -17.61
C VAL A 131 -16.81 -6.06 -18.08
N GLN A 132 -15.86 -5.58 -18.88
CA GLN A 132 -15.82 -4.19 -19.33
C GLN A 132 -17.02 -3.82 -20.22
N LYS A 133 -17.54 -4.74 -21.02
CA LYS A 133 -18.73 -4.54 -21.84
C LYS A 133 -20.01 -4.39 -21.01
N ALA A 134 -20.10 -5.10 -19.88
CA ALA A 134 -21.25 -5.02 -18.98
C ALA A 134 -21.17 -3.81 -18.02
N LEU A 135 -19.98 -3.26 -17.80
CA LEU A 135 -19.77 -2.12 -16.91
C LEU A 135 -20.29 -0.82 -17.52
N ARG A 136 -20.85 0.04 -16.66
CA ARG A 136 -21.17 1.42 -17.02
C ARG A 136 -19.88 2.24 -17.11
N PRO A 137 -19.82 3.25 -18.00
CA PRO A 137 -18.67 4.15 -18.04
C PRO A 137 -18.46 4.80 -16.68
N LYS A 138 -17.20 4.97 -16.30
CA LYS A 138 -16.84 5.61 -15.03
C LYS A 138 -17.43 7.02 -14.99
N ALA A 139 -18.26 7.30 -13.98
CA ALA A 139 -18.78 8.64 -13.75
C ALA A 139 -17.62 9.61 -13.51
N GLN A 140 -17.67 10.77 -14.14
CA GLN A 140 -16.73 11.84 -13.81
C GLN A 140 -16.89 12.19 -12.33
N PRO A 141 -15.79 12.36 -11.58
CA PRO A 141 -15.87 12.69 -10.16
C PRO A 141 -16.67 13.98 -10.00
N SER A 142 -17.86 13.87 -9.39
CA SER A 142 -18.74 15.00 -9.07
C SER A 142 -18.28 15.77 -7.84
N ALA A 143 -17.18 15.35 -7.21
CA ALA A 143 -16.55 16.03 -6.09
C ALA A 143 -16.01 17.37 -6.58
N LEU A 144 -16.91 18.34 -6.69
CA LEU A 144 -16.55 19.74 -6.82
C LEU A 144 -15.63 20.06 -5.63
N PRO A 145 -14.48 20.72 -5.87
CA PRO A 145 -13.61 21.13 -4.77
C PRO A 145 -14.43 21.92 -3.75
N TYR A 146 -14.16 21.72 -2.46
CA TYR A 146 -14.83 22.46 -1.39
C TYR A 146 -14.69 23.96 -1.67
N ARG A 147 -15.79 24.57 -2.14
CA ARG A 147 -15.82 26.00 -2.42
C ARG A 147 -16.04 26.72 -1.10
N HIS A 148 -15.09 27.54 -0.69
CA HIS A 148 -15.30 28.44 0.44
C HIS A 148 -16.57 29.28 0.20
N LYS A 149 -17.51 29.21 1.16
CA LYS A 149 -18.72 30.03 1.14
C LYS A 149 -18.34 31.49 1.34
N LYS A 150 -18.33 32.27 0.26
CA LYS A 150 -18.05 33.70 0.30
C LYS A 150 -19.23 34.44 0.93
N ASN A 151 -18.97 35.40 1.82
CA ASN A 151 -20.03 36.19 2.44
C ASN A 151 -20.67 37.13 1.40
N PRO A 152 -21.97 37.00 1.09
CA PRO A 152 -22.65 37.83 0.08
C PRO A 152 -22.67 39.32 0.45
N LEU A 153 -22.78 39.66 1.74
CA LEU A 153 -22.80 41.05 2.18
C LEU A 153 -21.47 41.76 1.93
N ARG A 154 -20.36 41.01 1.89
CA ARG A 154 -19.02 41.53 1.58
C ARG A 154 -18.61 41.31 0.13
N ASN A 155 -19.26 40.40 -0.60
CA ASN A 155 -18.93 40.05 -1.98
C ASN A 155 -20.14 40.25 -2.91
N LEU A 156 -20.11 41.34 -3.67
CA LEU A 156 -21.19 41.72 -4.59
C LEU A 156 -21.49 40.64 -5.64
N ARG A 157 -20.49 39.90 -6.15
CA ARG A 157 -20.72 38.84 -7.15
C ARG A 157 -21.52 37.68 -6.57
N GLU A 158 -21.21 37.29 -5.34
CA GLU A 158 -21.97 36.23 -4.65
C GLU A 158 -23.38 36.71 -4.30
N MET A 159 -23.53 37.97 -3.87
CA MET A 159 -24.85 38.56 -3.63
C MET A 159 -25.71 38.62 -4.88
N ILE A 160 -25.15 39.04 -6.02
CA ILE A 160 -25.90 39.08 -7.29
C ILE A 160 -26.23 37.66 -7.77
N ARG A 161 -25.31 36.70 -7.58
CA ARG A 161 -25.55 35.29 -7.90
C ARG A 161 -26.72 34.72 -7.10
N LEU A 162 -26.83 35.07 -5.81
CA LEU A 162 -27.90 34.60 -4.92
C LEU A 162 -29.19 35.40 -5.08
N ASN A 163 -29.09 36.71 -5.29
CA ASN A 163 -30.21 37.63 -5.46
C ASN A 163 -29.92 38.64 -6.59
N PRO A 164 -30.37 38.37 -7.83
CA PRO A 164 -30.17 39.25 -8.97
C PRO A 164 -30.81 40.64 -8.81
N TYR A 165 -31.91 40.76 -8.06
CA TYR A 165 -32.59 42.04 -7.82
C TYR A 165 -31.78 43.00 -6.94
N GLN A 166 -30.78 42.51 -6.21
CA GLN A 166 -29.88 43.39 -5.47
C GLN A 166 -29.14 44.38 -6.38
N LYS A 167 -28.91 44.03 -7.65
CA LYS A 167 -28.25 44.92 -8.63
C LYS A 167 -29.09 46.17 -8.95
N SER A 168 -30.41 46.03 -9.04
CA SER A 168 -31.30 47.17 -9.30
C SER A 168 -31.48 48.03 -8.04
N ILE A 169 -31.59 47.39 -6.86
CA ILE A 169 -31.67 48.09 -5.58
C ILE A 169 -30.42 48.96 -5.35
N THR A 170 -29.21 48.39 -5.49
CA THR A 170 -27.97 49.15 -5.28
C THR A 170 -27.82 50.28 -6.30
N ARG A 171 -28.15 50.04 -7.56
CA ARG A 171 -28.16 51.09 -8.60
C ARG A 171 -29.10 52.23 -8.25
N ARG A 172 -30.34 51.92 -7.85
CA ARG A 172 -31.33 52.93 -7.46
C ARG A 172 -30.88 53.71 -6.22
N ALA A 173 -30.31 53.03 -5.23
CA ALA A 173 -29.80 53.66 -4.02
C ALA A 173 -28.65 54.64 -4.33
N LEU A 174 -27.72 54.26 -5.22
CA LEU A 174 -26.62 55.14 -5.64
C LEU A 174 -27.12 56.40 -6.37
N LEU A 175 -28.12 56.27 -7.25
CA LEU A 175 -28.71 57.42 -7.95
C LEU A 175 -29.37 58.38 -6.96
N VAL A 176 -30.21 57.87 -6.05
CA VAL A 176 -30.86 58.69 -5.02
C VAL A 176 -29.83 59.34 -4.08
N GLN A 177 -28.74 58.65 -3.76
CA GLN A 177 -27.67 59.22 -2.93
C GLN A 177 -26.92 60.34 -3.65
N ALA A 178 -26.65 60.18 -4.95
CA ALA A 178 -26.02 61.22 -5.76
C ALA A 178 -26.89 62.48 -5.87
N GLU A 179 -28.21 62.32 -6.08
CA GLU A 179 -29.18 63.42 -6.07
C GLU A 179 -29.19 64.16 -4.73
N ARG A 180 -29.23 63.43 -3.60
CA ARG A 180 -29.17 64.03 -2.26
C ARG A 180 -27.85 64.74 -1.99
N ALA A 181 -26.73 64.18 -2.45
CA ALA A 181 -25.41 64.80 -2.28
C ALA A 181 -25.29 66.10 -3.08
N ALA A 182 -25.80 66.11 -4.32
CA ALA A 182 -25.89 67.32 -5.14
C ALA A 182 -26.76 68.38 -4.48
N GLY A 183 -27.97 68.02 -4.04
CA GLY A 183 -28.86 68.95 -3.32
C GLY A 183 -28.26 69.49 -2.01
N LYS A 184 -27.51 68.66 -1.25
CA LYS A 184 -26.77 69.12 -0.07
C LYS A 184 -25.62 70.06 -0.44
N ALA A 185 -24.89 69.78 -1.51
CA ALA A 185 -23.82 70.65 -2.00
C ALA A 185 -24.36 72.02 -2.42
N GLU A 186 -25.49 72.06 -3.13
CA GLU A 186 -26.19 73.30 -3.48
C GLU A 186 -26.68 74.07 -2.25
N PHE A 187 -27.28 73.38 -1.28
CA PHE A 187 -27.72 74.00 -0.02
C PHE A 187 -26.54 74.59 0.77
N VAL A 188 -25.43 73.86 0.88
CA VAL A 188 -24.21 74.35 1.55
C VAL A 188 -23.59 75.52 0.77
N ALA A 189 -23.59 75.49 -0.57
CA ALA A 189 -23.11 76.59 -1.40
C ALA A 189 -23.94 77.86 -1.20
N LYS A 190 -25.28 77.74 -1.20
CA LYS A 190 -26.19 78.86 -0.87
C LYS A 190 -25.95 79.41 0.54
N LYS A 191 -25.78 78.53 1.53
CA LYS A 191 -25.48 78.94 2.92
C LYS A 191 -24.12 79.62 3.05
N ARG A 192 -23.09 79.17 2.33
CA ARG A 192 -21.77 79.80 2.28
C ARG A 192 -21.80 81.17 1.59
N ALA A 193 -22.59 81.33 0.54
CA ALA A 193 -22.79 82.61 -0.14
C ALA A 193 -23.56 83.63 0.71
N ALA A 194 -24.37 83.17 1.67
CA ALA A 194 -25.17 84.03 2.56
C ALA A 194 -24.44 84.47 3.84
N VAL A 195 -23.24 83.98 4.13
CA VAL A 195 -22.42 84.45 5.28
C VAL A 195 -21.52 85.58 4.77
N PRO A 196 -21.66 86.83 5.26
CA PRO A 196 -20.76 87.91 4.90
C PRO A 196 -19.36 87.66 5.49
N GLU A 197 -18.34 87.99 4.71
CA GLU A 197 -16.93 87.93 5.08
C GLU A 197 -16.69 88.69 6.40
N ALA A 198 -16.39 87.95 7.48
CA ALA A 198 -15.99 88.56 8.74
C ALA A 198 -14.65 89.27 8.51
N LYS A 199 -14.70 90.61 8.42
CA LYS A 199 -13.52 91.48 8.32
C LYS A 199 -12.60 91.26 9.51
N ARG A 200 -11.29 91.32 9.21
CA ARG A 200 -10.14 91.33 10.12
C ARG A 200 -10.33 92.19 11.37
#